data_AF-A0A956LGF6-F1
#
_entry.id   AF-A0A956LGF6-F1
#
_cell.length_a   1.000
_cell.length_b   1.000
_cell.length_c   1.000
_cell.angle_alpha   90.00
_cell.angle_beta   90.00
_cell.angle_gamma   90.00
#
_symmetry.space_group_name_H-M   'P 1'
#
loop_
_entity.id
_entity.type
_entity.pdbx_description
1 polymer ?
#
loop_
_entity_poly.entity_id
_entity_poly.type
_entity_poly.pdbx_seq_one_letter_code
_entity_poly.pdbx_strand_id
1 'polypeptide(L)'
;MHSPSSTPVARAVIALASTLALACGDSGTSSSSDSEASGTTAGSSDSTDPSAGSSGVTTTDATTGGATTPTTDDATTDATSDPSDSSTVTSATTTTDPSATDGATTSPGTTDDPGTTSETSDTSDSDTSDSGGQGDVEYFAFALIGALDRVVIRKADNDAGQCTELRMVYPGFAQPEFAVTAPGEWGVESGAIFDTLVDCLSAQPVGGGQGEWATSGAGEVSWPPLMPGDIYPCVLDVDVTLNFDQVMPWAPPSSLLQTQALAVSGC
;
A
#
# COMPACT_ATOMS: atom_id res chain seq x y z
N MET A 1 -49.54 5.16 5.79
CA MET A 1 -48.54 4.44 4.97
C MET A 1 -48.17 5.35 3.82
N HIS A 2 -47.05 6.07 3.95
CA HIS A 2 -46.52 6.97 2.91
C HIS A 2 -45.21 6.33 2.43
N SER A 3 -45.19 5.79 1.22
CA SER A 3 -43.97 5.29 0.59
C SER A 3 -43.26 6.45 -0.10
N PRO A 4 -42.01 6.78 0.28
CA PRO A 4 -41.23 7.76 -0.45
C PRO A 4 -40.77 7.16 -1.78
N SER A 5 -41.14 7.83 -2.87
CA SER A 5 -40.66 7.57 -4.22
C SER A 5 -39.20 8.04 -4.31
N SER A 6 -38.27 7.10 -4.47
CA SER A 6 -36.87 7.39 -4.78
C SER A 6 -36.75 7.68 -6.26
N THR A 7 -36.30 8.90 -6.60
CA THR A 7 -36.01 9.30 -7.98
C THR A 7 -34.51 9.12 -8.22
N PRO A 8 -34.07 8.41 -9.27
CA PRO A 8 -32.64 8.29 -9.57
C PRO A 8 -32.11 9.65 -10.07
N VAL A 9 -31.16 10.21 -9.31
CA VAL A 9 -30.40 11.38 -9.73
C VAL A 9 -29.26 10.90 -10.62
N ALA A 10 -29.41 11.07 -11.94
CA ALA A 10 -28.32 10.88 -12.88
C ALA A 10 -27.26 11.97 -12.63
N ARG A 11 -26.15 11.60 -11.98
CA ARG A 11 -24.97 12.45 -11.87
C ARG A 11 -24.11 12.24 -13.10
N ALA A 12 -23.95 13.28 -13.90
CA ALA A 12 -22.98 13.33 -14.98
C ALA A 12 -21.57 13.34 -14.38
N VAL A 13 -20.84 12.23 -14.54
CA VAL A 13 -19.42 12.12 -14.19
C VAL A 13 -18.62 12.72 -15.35
N ILE A 14 -17.97 13.86 -15.09
CA ILE A 14 -17.02 14.45 -16.02
C ILE A 14 -15.67 13.79 -15.73
N ALA A 15 -15.33 12.75 -16.50
CA ALA A 15 -13.99 12.15 -16.48
C ALA A 15 -13.01 13.10 -17.18
N LEU A 16 -12.23 13.84 -16.39
CA LEU A 16 -11.04 14.53 -16.88
C LEU A 16 -9.90 13.50 -16.97
N ALA A 17 -9.79 12.84 -18.11
CA ALA A 17 -8.60 12.09 -18.47
C ALA A 17 -7.42 13.08 -18.63
N SER A 18 -6.71 13.35 -17.54
CA SER A 18 -5.41 14.03 -17.58
C SER A 18 -4.35 13.01 -17.98
N THR A 19 -4.24 12.74 -19.28
CA THR A 19 -3.12 12.03 -19.86
C THR A 19 -1.90 12.95 -19.84
N LEU A 20 -1.20 13.01 -18.70
CA LEU A 20 0.13 13.60 -18.64
C LEU A 20 1.13 12.60 -19.20
N ALA A 21 1.21 12.51 -20.53
CA ALA A 21 2.32 11.85 -21.20
C ALA A 21 3.56 12.72 -20.98
N LEU A 22 4.30 12.45 -19.90
CA LEU A 22 5.65 12.96 -19.72
C LEU A 22 6.54 12.20 -20.70
N ALA A 23 6.68 12.74 -21.92
CA ALA A 23 7.70 12.31 -22.84
C ALA A 23 9.07 12.61 -22.22
N CYS A 24 9.75 11.59 -21.70
CA CYS A 24 11.20 11.65 -21.54
C CYS A 24 11.80 11.92 -22.92
N GLY A 25 12.39 13.10 -23.05
CA GLY A 25 12.97 13.58 -24.30
C GLY A 25 14.01 12.62 -24.84
N ASP A 26 13.71 12.07 -26.02
CA ASP A 26 14.68 11.55 -26.96
C ASP A 26 15.61 12.71 -27.36
N SER A 27 16.86 12.66 -26.92
CA SER A 27 17.91 13.55 -27.40
C SER A 27 18.33 13.12 -28.81
N GLY A 28 17.42 13.34 -29.75
CA GLY A 28 17.65 13.23 -31.18
C GLY A 28 18.55 14.35 -31.68
N THR A 29 19.85 14.06 -31.71
CA THR A 29 20.89 14.84 -32.37
C THR A 29 20.52 15.11 -33.82
N SER A 30 20.02 16.32 -34.08
CA SER A 30 19.78 16.83 -35.43
C SER A 30 21.13 17.21 -36.05
N SER A 31 21.65 16.32 -36.89
CA SER A 31 22.80 16.62 -37.75
C SER A 31 22.38 17.65 -38.79
N SER A 32 22.88 18.87 -38.67
CA SER A 32 22.86 19.86 -39.75
C SER A 32 24.30 20.24 -40.08
N SER A 33 24.62 20.08 -41.36
CA SER A 33 25.90 20.30 -41.98
C SER A 33 26.27 21.78 -42.07
N ASP A 34 27.58 21.98 -42.28
CA ASP A 34 28.23 23.16 -42.85
C ASP A 34 28.53 24.34 -41.92
N SER A 35 29.79 24.46 -41.50
CA SER A 35 30.69 25.51 -42.02
C SER A 35 32.10 25.39 -41.44
N GLU A 36 33.07 25.39 -42.34
CA GLU A 36 34.51 25.39 -42.09
C GLU A 36 34.96 26.68 -41.36
N ALA A 37 35.87 26.53 -40.39
CA ALA A 37 36.94 27.52 -40.18
C ALA A 37 38.10 26.87 -39.40
N SER A 38 39.26 26.85 -40.05
CA SER A 38 40.54 26.40 -39.55
C SER A 38 41.01 27.18 -38.33
N GLY A 39 41.59 26.48 -37.35
CA GLY A 39 42.24 27.10 -36.20
C GLY A 39 43.22 26.14 -35.52
N THR A 40 44.42 26.06 -36.08
CA THR A 40 45.60 25.43 -35.49
C THR A 40 45.99 26.13 -34.19
N THR A 41 46.14 25.39 -33.08
CA THR A 41 47.16 25.73 -32.07
C THR A 41 47.66 24.47 -31.37
N ALA A 42 48.95 24.23 -31.52
CA ALA A 42 49.72 23.21 -30.84
C ALA A 42 50.05 23.63 -29.40
N GLY A 43 50.24 22.65 -28.52
CA GLY A 43 50.80 22.79 -27.19
C GLY A 43 50.59 21.48 -26.41
N SER A 44 51.39 20.44 -26.63
CA SER A 44 52.70 20.19 -25.98
C SER A 44 52.64 20.05 -24.47
N SER A 45 52.86 18.78 -24.06
CA SER A 45 53.65 18.35 -22.91
C SER A 45 53.00 18.53 -21.53
N ASP A 46 53.25 17.73 -20.49
CA ASP A 46 54.31 16.77 -20.21
C ASP A 46 53.93 16.03 -18.91
N SER A 47 54.52 14.84 -18.69
CA SER A 47 55.00 14.32 -17.38
C SER A 47 54.02 14.24 -16.17
N THR A 48 53.85 13.17 -15.39
CA THR A 48 54.77 12.09 -14.99
C THR A 48 53.98 11.09 -14.11
N ASP A 49 54.10 9.81 -14.42
CA ASP A 49 54.16 8.67 -13.48
C ASP A 49 55.45 8.81 -12.59
N PRO A 50 55.74 8.10 -11.47
CA PRO A 50 55.03 7.02 -10.77
C PRO A 50 55.00 7.15 -9.23
N SER A 51 54.32 6.24 -8.53
CA SER A 51 54.96 5.57 -7.38
C SER A 51 54.23 4.33 -6.89
N ALA A 52 54.93 3.21 -7.00
CA ALA A 52 54.69 1.98 -6.26
C ALA A 52 55.19 2.08 -4.80
N GLY A 53 54.62 1.26 -3.93
CA GLY A 53 55.26 0.81 -2.70
C GLY A 53 54.39 0.89 -1.45
N SER A 54 54.09 -0.24 -0.83
CA SER A 54 54.86 -0.70 0.33
C SER A 54 54.17 -1.87 1.04
N SER A 55 54.89 -2.97 1.13
CA SER A 55 54.60 -4.09 2.02
C SER A 55 54.62 -3.65 3.49
N GLY A 56 53.72 -4.18 4.30
CA GLY A 56 53.72 -4.00 5.75
C GLY A 56 53.05 -5.19 6.44
N VAL A 57 53.85 -6.21 6.74
CA VAL A 57 53.49 -7.30 7.64
C VAL A 57 53.56 -6.76 9.08
N THR A 58 52.59 -7.09 9.93
CA THR A 58 52.80 -7.10 11.38
C THR A 58 51.86 -8.12 12.01
N THR A 59 52.46 -9.26 12.37
CA THR A 59 51.98 -10.24 13.33
C THR A 59 51.96 -9.60 14.72
N THR A 60 50.91 -9.82 15.52
CA THR A 60 51.02 -9.66 16.98
C THR A 60 50.11 -10.68 17.69
N ASP A 61 50.66 -11.14 18.81
CA ASP A 61 50.42 -12.37 19.54
C ASP A 61 49.04 -12.61 20.17
N ALA A 62 48.87 -13.89 20.49
CA ALA A 62 47.90 -14.45 21.42
C ALA A 62 47.90 -13.74 22.79
N THR A 63 46.72 -13.58 23.39
CA THR A 63 46.57 -13.43 24.84
C THR A 63 45.61 -14.49 25.36
N THR A 64 46.21 -15.45 26.04
CA THR A 64 45.63 -16.44 26.94
C THR A 64 45.31 -15.80 28.29
N GLY A 65 44.15 -16.15 28.87
CA GLY A 65 43.99 -16.21 30.32
C GLY A 65 43.20 -15.07 30.98
N GLY A 66 42.04 -15.40 31.52
CA GLY A 66 41.24 -14.49 32.35
C GLY A 66 39.95 -15.13 32.85
N ALA A 67 40.04 -16.31 33.48
CA ALA A 67 38.93 -16.86 34.24
C ALA A 67 38.87 -16.15 35.61
N THR A 68 37.80 -15.42 35.88
CA THR A 68 37.44 -14.97 37.23
C THR A 68 36.01 -15.38 37.54
N THR A 69 35.91 -16.44 38.34
CA THR A 69 35.03 -16.66 39.49
C THR A 69 33.58 -16.15 39.43
N PRO A 70 32.57 -17.05 39.50
CA PRO A 70 31.22 -16.69 39.90
C PRO A 70 31.14 -16.57 41.43
N THR A 71 30.72 -15.41 41.94
CA THR A 71 30.26 -15.26 43.33
C THR A 71 28.75 -15.45 43.39
N THR A 72 28.38 -16.54 44.05
CA THR A 72 27.12 -16.80 44.75
C THR A 72 26.82 -15.71 45.78
N ASP A 73 25.54 -15.38 45.95
CA ASP A 73 24.82 -15.09 47.22
C ASP A 73 23.45 -14.52 46.82
N ASP A 74 22.38 -15.31 46.81
CA ASP A 74 21.56 -15.72 47.97
C ASP A 74 20.78 -14.54 48.59
N ALA A 75 19.50 -14.45 48.24
CA ALA A 75 18.49 -13.75 49.00
C ALA A 75 17.16 -14.51 48.88
N THR A 76 17.05 -15.47 49.78
CA THR A 76 15.82 -16.11 50.26
C THR A 76 14.85 -15.07 50.85
N THR A 77 13.55 -15.20 50.57
CA THR A 77 12.35 -14.84 51.40
C THR A 77 11.14 -14.79 50.48
N ASP A 78 9.92 -15.16 50.83
CA ASP A 78 9.37 -16.07 51.82
C ASP A 78 7.93 -16.33 51.37
N ALA A 79 7.34 -17.43 51.82
CA ALA A 79 6.01 -17.87 51.44
C ALA A 79 4.88 -16.91 51.88
N THR A 80 3.79 -16.87 51.11
CA THR A 80 2.44 -16.80 51.72
C THR A 80 1.41 -17.49 50.82
N SER A 81 0.96 -18.64 51.29
CA SER A 81 -0.28 -19.31 50.90
C SER A 81 -1.49 -18.45 51.29
N ASP A 82 -2.55 -18.41 50.50
CA ASP A 82 -3.89 -18.72 51.03
C ASP A 82 -4.91 -19.06 49.92
N PRO A 83 -5.85 -19.99 50.15
CA PRO A 83 -6.78 -20.53 49.18
C PRO A 83 -8.22 -19.97 49.34
N SER A 84 -9.07 -20.38 48.40
CA SER A 84 -10.54 -20.48 48.53
C SER A 84 -11.36 -19.19 48.44
N ASP A 85 -12.17 -19.10 47.38
CA ASP A 85 -13.63 -18.91 47.45
C ASP A 85 -14.18 -19.14 46.02
N SER A 86 -14.85 -20.24 45.69
CA SER A 86 -16.24 -20.57 46.04
C SER A 86 -17.22 -19.42 45.79
N SER A 87 -17.87 -19.42 44.62
CA SER A 87 -19.25 -18.95 44.47
C SER A 87 -19.90 -19.50 43.19
N THR A 88 -20.79 -20.45 43.40
CA THR A 88 -21.90 -20.88 42.55
C THR A 88 -22.94 -19.76 42.37
N VAL A 89 -23.38 -19.48 41.14
CA VAL A 89 -24.70 -18.93 40.75
C VAL A 89 -24.68 -18.81 39.21
N THR A 90 -25.72 -19.01 38.40
CA THR A 90 -27.07 -19.59 38.50
C THR A 90 -27.58 -19.64 37.06
N SER A 91 -28.25 -20.73 36.67
CA SER A 91 -28.93 -20.88 35.40
C SER A 91 -29.97 -19.77 35.15
N ALA A 92 -30.01 -19.23 33.93
CA ALA A 92 -31.22 -18.64 33.37
C ALA A 92 -31.29 -18.95 31.87
N THR A 93 -31.99 -20.04 31.57
CA THR A 93 -32.59 -20.34 30.27
C THR A 93 -33.59 -19.24 29.92
N THR A 94 -33.41 -18.61 28.75
CA THR A 94 -34.51 -17.90 28.07
C THR A 94 -34.79 -18.60 26.76
N THR A 95 -35.83 -19.42 26.81
CA THR A 95 -36.57 -19.95 25.67
C THR A 95 -37.52 -18.86 25.18
N THR A 96 -37.43 -18.45 23.92
CA THR A 96 -38.48 -17.73 23.19
C THR A 96 -38.37 -18.17 21.74
N ASP A 97 -39.03 -19.28 21.42
CA ASP A 97 -40.30 -19.37 20.70
C ASP A 97 -40.19 -18.95 19.21
N PRO A 98 -40.21 -19.92 18.28
CA PRO A 98 -40.25 -19.69 16.85
C PRO A 98 -41.68 -19.40 16.39
N SER A 99 -41.99 -18.12 16.11
CA SER A 99 -43.24 -17.79 15.42
C SER A 99 -43.06 -17.96 13.91
N ALA A 100 -43.55 -19.10 13.42
CA ALA A 100 -43.88 -19.33 12.02
C ALA A 100 -44.98 -18.34 11.58
N THR A 101 -44.81 -17.72 10.42
CA THR A 101 -45.93 -17.17 9.65
C THR A 101 -45.83 -17.70 8.23
N ASP A 102 -46.59 -18.77 8.00
CA ASP A 102 -47.03 -19.19 6.68
C ASP A 102 -47.96 -18.11 6.10
N GLY A 103 -47.67 -17.73 4.86
CA GLY A 103 -48.46 -16.75 4.11
C GLY A 103 -48.27 -16.94 2.61
N ALA A 104 -48.72 -18.07 2.09
CA ALA A 104 -48.93 -18.27 0.66
C ALA A 104 -50.00 -17.30 0.14
N THR A 105 -49.78 -16.63 -1.00
CA THR A 105 -50.81 -16.37 -2.02
C THR A 105 -50.17 -16.08 -3.38
N THR A 106 -50.53 -16.91 -4.34
CA THR A 106 -50.29 -16.82 -5.78
C THR A 106 -51.09 -15.69 -6.43
N SER A 107 -50.54 -15.09 -7.50
CA SER A 107 -51.35 -14.67 -8.65
C SER A 107 -50.56 -14.72 -9.96
N PRO A 108 -51.10 -15.36 -11.01
CA PRO A 108 -50.58 -15.36 -12.37
C PRO A 108 -51.28 -14.30 -13.24
N GLY A 109 -50.60 -13.80 -14.28
CA GLY A 109 -51.19 -13.01 -15.37
C GLY A 109 -50.13 -12.16 -16.08
N THR A 110 -49.52 -12.63 -17.17
CA THR A 110 -49.86 -12.36 -18.59
C THR A 110 -50.07 -10.88 -18.92
N THR A 111 -49.23 -10.33 -19.81
CA THR A 111 -49.67 -9.64 -21.05
C THR A 111 -48.46 -9.52 -21.98
N ASP A 112 -48.56 -10.20 -23.11
CA ASP A 112 -47.77 -9.97 -24.33
C ASP A 112 -47.91 -8.51 -24.79
N ASP A 113 -46.81 -7.87 -25.15
CA ASP A 113 -46.82 -6.70 -26.02
C ASP A 113 -45.92 -6.96 -27.23
N PRO A 114 -46.50 -7.23 -28.42
CA PRO A 114 -45.76 -7.35 -29.65
C PRO A 114 -45.75 -6.01 -30.38
N GLY A 115 -44.57 -5.40 -30.39
CA GLY A 115 -44.13 -4.58 -31.52
C GLY A 115 -44.06 -3.10 -31.26
N THR A 116 -42.87 -2.54 -31.47
CA THR A 116 -42.71 -1.43 -32.41
C THR A 116 -41.29 -1.47 -32.97
N THR A 117 -41.24 -1.06 -34.23
CA THR A 117 -40.25 -1.10 -35.29
C THR A 117 -38.88 -0.47 -35.01
N SER A 118 -37.90 -1.06 -35.68
CA SER A 118 -36.63 -0.50 -36.16
C SER A 118 -36.63 1.02 -36.33
N GLU A 119 -35.56 1.68 -35.90
CA GLU A 119 -34.71 2.52 -36.76
C GLU A 119 -33.26 2.56 -36.23
N THR A 120 -32.36 2.41 -37.18
CA THR A 120 -30.90 2.43 -37.13
C THR A 120 -30.37 3.79 -36.68
N SER A 121 -29.36 3.82 -35.82
CA SER A 121 -28.32 4.86 -35.82
C SER A 121 -27.09 4.36 -35.09
N ASP A 122 -25.96 4.52 -35.77
CA ASP A 122 -24.62 4.08 -35.42
C ASP A 122 -24.19 4.50 -34.01
N THR A 123 -24.14 3.55 -33.09
CA THR A 123 -23.51 3.76 -31.79
C THR A 123 -22.03 3.45 -31.95
N SER A 124 -21.20 4.49 -31.91
CA SER A 124 -19.76 4.36 -31.89
C SER A 124 -19.35 3.39 -30.78
N ASP A 125 -18.72 2.29 -31.18
CA ASP A 125 -18.00 1.35 -30.33
C ASP A 125 -16.89 2.12 -29.59
N SER A 126 -17.28 2.76 -28.49
CA SER A 126 -16.34 3.22 -27.49
C SER A 126 -16.06 1.99 -26.67
N ASP A 127 -14.95 1.32 -26.98
CA ASP A 127 -14.32 0.25 -26.21
C ASP A 127 -14.15 0.72 -24.77
N THR A 128 -15.24 0.65 -24.02
CA THR A 128 -15.29 0.87 -22.58
C THR A 128 -14.64 -0.38 -22.04
N SER A 129 -13.34 -0.27 -21.76
CA SER A 129 -12.61 -1.31 -21.07
C SER A 129 -13.44 -1.69 -19.85
N ASP A 130 -13.95 -2.92 -19.87
CA ASP A 130 -14.67 -3.55 -18.79
C ASP A 130 -13.67 -3.71 -17.63
N SER A 131 -13.41 -2.61 -16.94
CA SER A 131 -12.63 -2.53 -15.71
C SER A 131 -13.48 -3.19 -14.64
N GLY A 132 -13.49 -4.52 -14.67
CA GLY A 132 -14.36 -5.35 -13.86
C GLY A 132 -14.30 -4.97 -12.38
N GLY A 133 -15.38 -4.36 -11.90
CA GLY A 133 -15.84 -4.41 -10.51
C GLY A 133 -14.94 -3.83 -9.42
N GLN A 134 -13.84 -3.15 -9.74
CA GLN A 134 -13.14 -2.33 -8.76
C GLN A 134 -13.98 -1.07 -8.59
N GLY A 135 -14.58 -0.87 -7.42
CA GLY A 135 -15.46 0.27 -7.12
C GLY A 135 -14.78 1.62 -7.33
N ASP A 136 -15.43 2.70 -6.94
CA ASP A 136 -14.84 4.05 -6.99
C ASP A 136 -13.63 4.13 -6.03
N VAL A 137 -12.43 3.90 -6.58
CA VAL A 137 -11.18 3.77 -5.83
C VAL A 137 -10.13 4.73 -6.39
N GLU A 138 -9.47 5.45 -5.49
CA GLU A 138 -8.35 6.34 -5.80
C GLU A 138 -7.10 5.95 -4.99
N TYR A 139 -5.92 6.17 -5.57
CA TYR A 139 -4.64 5.86 -4.92
C TYR A 139 -3.77 7.11 -4.76
N PHE A 140 -3.03 7.17 -3.67
CA PHE A 140 -2.05 8.21 -3.41
C PHE A 140 -0.80 7.62 -2.78
N ALA A 141 0.38 7.98 -3.27
CA ALA A 141 1.65 7.62 -2.64
C ALA A 141 2.49 8.86 -2.36
N PHE A 142 3.25 8.83 -1.26
CA PHE A 142 4.17 9.90 -0.90
C PHE A 142 5.36 9.37 -0.10
N ALA A 143 6.48 10.07 -0.21
CA ALA A 143 7.68 9.78 0.56
C ALA A 143 7.74 10.61 1.86
N LEU A 144 8.25 10.00 2.93
CA LEU A 144 8.61 10.67 4.18
C LEU A 144 10.09 10.48 4.42
N ILE A 145 10.87 11.55 4.23
CA ILE A 145 12.32 11.55 4.39
C ILE A 145 12.70 12.00 5.79
N GLY A 146 13.57 11.24 6.45
CA GLY A 146 13.91 11.49 7.85
C GLY A 146 14.84 10.42 8.42
N ALA A 147 14.68 10.10 9.71
CA ALA A 147 15.53 9.11 10.39
C ALA A 147 15.43 7.70 9.77
N LEU A 148 14.26 7.33 9.27
CA LEU A 148 14.05 6.19 8.39
C LEU A 148 13.21 6.68 7.21
N ASP A 149 13.66 6.35 6.00
CA ASP A 149 12.96 6.72 4.77
C ASP A 149 11.74 5.83 4.62
N ARG A 150 10.60 6.42 4.30
CA ARG A 150 9.35 5.69 4.14
C ARG A 150 8.64 6.08 2.86
N VAL A 151 7.95 5.11 2.30
CA VAL A 151 6.95 5.33 1.24
C VAL A 151 5.62 4.87 1.79
N VAL A 152 4.65 5.77 1.79
CA VAL A 152 3.28 5.51 2.24
C VAL A 152 2.41 5.43 1.01
N ILE A 153 1.67 4.33 0.87
CA ILE A 153 0.73 4.05 -0.19
C ILE A 153 -0.65 4.03 0.44
N ARG A 154 -1.60 4.78 -0.11
CA ARG A 154 -2.98 4.85 0.35
C ARG A 154 -3.94 4.53 -0.77
N LYS A 155 -5.00 3.82 -0.39
CA LYS A 155 -6.16 3.52 -1.21
C LYS A 155 -7.39 4.15 -0.54
N ALA A 156 -8.02 5.10 -1.22
CA ALA A 156 -9.33 5.62 -0.87
C ALA A 156 -10.39 4.77 -1.58
N ASP A 157 -11.26 4.11 -0.81
CA ASP A 157 -12.43 3.39 -1.31
C ASP A 157 -13.66 4.28 -1.06
N ASN A 158 -14.08 5.00 -2.11
CA ASN A 158 -15.15 6.00 -2.02
C ASN A 158 -16.52 5.35 -1.79
N ASP A 159 -16.71 4.11 -2.24
CA ASP A 159 -17.94 3.35 -2.05
C ASP A 159 -18.08 2.89 -0.58
N ALA A 160 -16.99 2.41 0.03
CA ALA A 160 -16.97 1.98 1.43
C ALA A 160 -16.77 3.13 2.43
N GLY A 161 -16.29 4.29 1.97
CA GLY A 161 -15.87 5.38 2.85
C GLY A 161 -14.63 5.05 3.67
N GLN A 162 -13.73 4.22 3.13
CA GLN A 162 -12.59 3.66 3.85
C GLN A 162 -11.25 4.07 3.24
N CYS A 163 -10.25 4.24 4.08
CA CYS A 163 -8.87 4.48 3.66
C CYS A 163 -7.97 3.33 4.11
N THR A 164 -7.34 2.63 3.17
CA THR A 164 -6.32 1.62 3.47
C THR A 164 -4.93 2.22 3.29
N GLU A 165 -4.06 2.09 4.29
CA GLU A 165 -2.67 2.56 4.27
C GLU A 165 -1.71 1.36 4.32
N LEU A 166 -0.75 1.31 3.38
CA LEU A 166 0.43 0.46 3.43
C LEU A 166 1.65 1.36 3.58
N ARG A 167 2.46 1.11 4.60
CA ARG A 167 3.67 1.87 4.89
C ARG A 167 4.90 0.98 4.73
N MET A 168 5.79 1.38 3.83
CA MET A 168 7.09 0.76 3.64
C MET A 168 8.19 1.60 4.26
N VAL A 169 9.29 0.96 4.65
CA VAL A 169 10.44 1.60 5.30
C VAL A 169 11.76 1.09 4.73
N TYR A 170 12.77 1.97 4.69
CA TYR A 170 14.14 1.69 4.29
C TYR A 170 15.16 2.25 5.31
N PRO A 171 16.21 1.48 5.67
CA PRO A 171 16.28 0.03 5.51
C PRO A 171 15.18 -0.63 6.37
N GLY A 172 14.41 -1.53 5.76
CA GLY A 172 13.36 -2.30 6.39
C GLY A 172 13.78 -3.74 6.56
N PHE A 173 13.37 -4.33 7.68
CA PHE A 173 13.43 -5.77 7.86
C PHE A 173 12.07 -6.35 7.45
N ALA A 174 12.07 -7.47 6.75
CA ALA A 174 10.84 -8.21 6.49
C ALA A 174 10.24 -8.65 7.83
N GLN A 175 9.08 -8.08 8.17
CA GLN A 175 8.24 -8.59 9.25
C GLN A 175 7.71 -9.96 8.83
N PRO A 176 7.86 -11.03 9.62
CA PRO A 176 7.48 -12.38 9.21
C PRO A 176 5.99 -12.52 8.90
N GLU A 177 5.14 -11.70 9.50
CA GLU A 177 3.70 -11.63 9.22
C GLU A 177 3.36 -10.91 7.90
N PHE A 178 4.28 -10.13 7.34
CA PHE A 178 4.12 -9.45 6.04
C PHE A 178 5.01 -10.10 4.98
N ALA A 179 4.47 -11.09 4.30
CA ALA A 179 5.07 -11.76 3.14
C ALA A 179 4.96 -10.90 1.87
N VAL A 180 5.33 -9.62 1.96
CA VAL A 180 5.34 -8.66 0.85
C VAL A 180 6.76 -8.49 0.35
N THR A 181 7.00 -8.74 -0.94
CA THR A 181 8.31 -8.52 -1.56
C THR A 181 8.45 -7.09 -2.06
N ALA A 182 9.63 -6.50 -1.87
CA ALA A 182 9.99 -5.18 -2.40
C ALA A 182 11.46 -5.14 -2.84
N PRO A 183 11.82 -4.30 -3.84
CA PRO A 183 13.21 -4.11 -4.25
C PRO A 183 14.14 -3.60 -3.14
N GLY A 184 15.39 -4.08 -3.14
CA GLY A 184 16.44 -3.62 -2.24
C GLY A 184 16.25 -4.08 -0.80
N GLU A 185 16.53 -3.20 0.16
CA GLU A 185 16.29 -3.45 1.59
C GLU A 185 14.99 -2.77 2.05
N TRP A 186 14.01 -2.58 1.16
CA TRP A 186 12.71 -2.09 1.56
C TRP A 186 11.89 -3.21 2.22
N GLY A 187 11.11 -2.86 3.24
CA GLY A 187 10.20 -3.77 3.91
C GLY A 187 8.92 -3.08 4.36
N VAL A 188 7.89 -3.85 4.70
CA VAL A 188 6.65 -3.32 5.27
C VAL A 188 6.86 -2.95 6.73
N GLU A 189 6.58 -1.70 7.08
CA GLU A 189 6.56 -1.22 8.47
C GLU A 189 5.20 -1.53 9.12
N SER A 190 4.11 -1.27 8.39
CA SER A 190 2.74 -1.49 8.86
C SER A 190 1.72 -1.45 7.73
N GLY A 191 0.57 -2.10 7.94
CA GLY A 191 -0.66 -1.88 7.17
C GLY A 191 -1.80 -1.49 8.11
N ALA A 192 -2.70 -0.62 7.66
CA ALA A 192 -3.87 -0.20 8.43
C ALA A 192 -5.07 0.09 7.52
N ILE A 193 -6.28 0.04 8.07
CA ILE A 193 -7.49 0.53 7.43
C ILE A 193 -8.22 1.48 8.38
N PHE A 194 -8.85 2.51 7.83
CA PHE A 194 -9.58 3.54 8.57
C PHE A 194 -10.99 3.69 8.02
N ASP A 195 -11.99 3.90 8.88
CA ASP A 195 -13.40 4.12 8.53
C ASP A 195 -13.71 5.58 8.08
N THR A 196 -12.72 6.23 7.47
CA THR A 196 -12.79 7.62 7.04
C THR A 196 -11.95 7.83 5.78
N LEU A 197 -12.36 8.80 4.96
CA LEU A 197 -11.59 9.28 3.80
C LEU A 197 -10.84 10.59 4.08
N VAL A 198 -11.02 11.18 5.26
CA VAL A 198 -10.40 12.47 5.61
C VAL A 198 -8.88 12.33 5.55
N ASP A 199 -8.26 13.18 4.73
CA ASP A 199 -6.83 13.24 4.47
C ASP A 199 -6.24 11.97 3.81
N CYS A 200 -7.07 11.02 3.35
CA CYS A 200 -6.59 9.78 2.73
C CYS A 200 -5.72 10.04 1.48
N LEU A 201 -6.14 10.96 0.62
CA LEU A 201 -5.39 11.34 -0.61
C LEU A 201 -4.44 12.53 -0.37
N SER A 202 -3.86 12.61 0.83
CA SER A 202 -2.91 13.68 1.19
C SER A 202 -1.69 13.09 1.92
N ALA A 203 -0.62 13.88 2.04
CA ALA A 203 0.56 13.50 2.82
C ALA A 203 0.37 13.67 4.34
N GLN A 204 -0.77 14.20 4.79
CA GLN A 204 -1.08 14.31 6.22
C GLN A 204 -1.42 12.93 6.79
N PRO A 205 -1.22 12.68 8.09
CA PRO A 205 -1.78 11.50 8.74
C PRO A 205 -3.28 11.39 8.47
N VAL A 206 -3.80 10.17 8.28
CA VAL A 206 -5.25 9.97 8.09
C VAL A 206 -5.98 10.57 9.29
N GLY A 207 -6.86 11.53 9.01
CA GLY A 207 -7.52 12.36 10.03
C GLY A 207 -8.87 11.76 10.44
N GLY A 208 -9.16 11.78 11.74
CA GLY A 208 -10.44 11.28 12.25
C GLY A 208 -10.60 9.76 12.12
N GLY A 209 -11.83 9.28 12.33
CA GLY A 209 -12.17 7.87 12.23
C GLY A 209 -11.55 6.95 13.30
N GLN A 210 -11.85 5.67 13.20
CA GLN A 210 -11.23 4.56 13.90
C GLN A 210 -10.34 3.79 12.91
N GLY A 211 -9.16 3.37 13.37
CA GLY A 211 -8.24 2.55 12.58
C GLY A 211 -8.16 1.12 13.10
N GLU A 212 -8.02 0.16 12.20
CA GLU A 212 -7.65 -1.23 12.49
C GLU A 212 -6.32 -1.55 11.80
N TRP A 213 -5.38 -2.13 12.53
CA TRP A 213 -4.08 -2.53 12.00
C TRP A 213 -4.20 -3.89 11.31
N ALA A 214 -3.53 -4.03 10.17
CA ALA A 214 -3.39 -5.32 9.50
C ALA A 214 -2.53 -6.25 10.36
N THR A 215 -2.95 -7.51 10.48
CA THR A 215 -2.22 -8.54 11.23
C THR A 215 -1.29 -9.36 10.35
N SER A 216 -1.51 -9.32 9.03
CA SER A 216 -0.61 -9.88 8.04
C SER A 216 -0.81 -9.22 6.68
N GLY A 217 0.09 -9.49 5.75
CA GLY A 217 -0.09 -9.13 4.36
C GLY A 217 0.77 -9.99 3.44
N ALA A 218 0.38 -10.06 2.18
CA ALA A 218 1.13 -10.77 1.16
C ALA A 218 0.99 -10.08 -0.19
N GLY A 219 2.02 -10.21 -1.03
CA GLY A 219 2.02 -9.66 -2.38
C GLY A 219 3.35 -9.04 -2.76
N GLU A 220 3.31 -8.05 -3.63
CA GLU A 220 4.50 -7.41 -4.19
C GLU A 220 4.29 -5.90 -4.31
N VAL A 221 5.34 -5.15 -3.96
CA VAL A 221 5.49 -3.77 -4.40
C VAL A 221 6.76 -3.73 -5.24
N SER A 222 6.68 -3.24 -6.47
CA SER A 222 7.82 -3.24 -7.38
C SER A 222 8.02 -1.87 -8.03
N TRP A 223 9.25 -1.58 -8.42
CA TRP A 223 9.61 -0.38 -9.16
C TRP A 223 10.90 -0.63 -9.95
N PRO A 224 11.14 0.13 -11.04
CA PRO A 224 12.41 0.09 -11.76
C PRO A 224 13.60 0.43 -10.84
N PRO A 225 14.82 -0.06 -11.13
CA PRO A 225 16.00 0.31 -10.36
C PRO A 225 16.14 1.83 -10.22
N LEU A 226 16.40 2.29 -8.98
CA LEU A 226 16.59 3.71 -8.68
C LEU A 226 17.79 4.27 -9.44
N MET A 227 17.69 5.52 -9.91
CA MET A 227 18.86 6.18 -10.49
C MET A 227 19.88 6.52 -9.40
N PRO A 228 21.18 6.60 -9.73
CA PRO A 228 22.18 7.01 -8.75
C PRO A 228 21.84 8.37 -8.13
N GLY A 229 21.58 8.40 -6.83
CA GLY A 229 21.20 9.61 -6.09
C GLY A 229 19.74 9.65 -5.63
N ASP A 230 18.88 8.80 -6.19
CA ASP A 230 17.49 8.67 -5.74
C ASP A 230 17.43 7.79 -4.48
N ILE A 231 16.66 8.24 -3.49
CA ILE A 231 16.50 7.54 -2.21
C ILE A 231 15.22 6.69 -2.19
N TYR A 232 14.23 7.06 -3.00
CA TYR A 232 12.92 6.40 -3.10
C TYR A 232 12.43 6.40 -4.56
N PRO A 233 11.53 5.45 -4.93
CA PRO A 233 10.98 5.40 -6.27
C PRO A 233 10.03 6.56 -6.55
N CYS A 234 10.00 7.02 -7.79
CA CYS A 234 9.03 8.02 -8.27
C CYS A 234 7.75 7.41 -8.84
N VAL A 235 7.82 6.14 -9.23
CA VAL A 235 6.72 5.36 -9.75
C VAL A 235 6.83 3.96 -9.18
N LEU A 236 5.72 3.38 -8.73
CA LEU A 236 5.66 2.04 -8.19
C LEU A 236 4.41 1.28 -8.66
N ASP A 237 4.54 -0.04 -8.75
CA ASP A 237 3.46 -0.98 -8.95
C ASP A 237 3.15 -1.65 -7.61
N VAL A 238 1.86 -1.81 -7.30
CA VAL A 238 1.38 -2.40 -6.04
C VAL A 238 0.42 -3.52 -6.38
N ASP A 239 0.66 -4.69 -5.81
CA ASP A 239 -0.30 -5.79 -5.74
C ASP A 239 -0.16 -6.46 -4.36
N VAL A 240 -0.82 -5.89 -3.37
CA VAL A 240 -0.72 -6.31 -1.97
C VAL A 240 -2.09 -6.53 -1.38
N THR A 241 -2.29 -7.69 -0.75
CA THR A 241 -3.46 -7.96 0.09
C THR A 241 -3.07 -7.84 1.56
N LEU A 242 -3.75 -6.95 2.28
CA LEU A 242 -3.68 -6.85 3.74
C LEU A 242 -4.80 -7.67 4.37
N ASN A 243 -4.52 -8.35 5.48
CA ASN A 243 -5.52 -9.09 6.25
C ASN A 243 -5.68 -8.47 7.65
N PHE A 244 -6.91 -8.49 8.14
CA PHE A 244 -7.31 -7.91 9.41
C PHE A 244 -8.02 -8.99 10.26
N ASP A 245 -7.83 -8.94 11.58
CA ASP A 245 -8.45 -9.89 12.51
C ASP A 245 -9.95 -9.62 12.71
N GLN A 246 -10.50 -8.57 12.10
CA GLN A 246 -11.88 -8.11 12.21
C GLN A 246 -12.30 -7.79 13.65
N VAL A 247 -11.41 -7.10 14.38
CA VAL A 247 -11.74 -6.60 15.72
C VAL A 247 -12.82 -5.51 15.61
N MET A 248 -12.83 -4.77 14.49
CA MET A 248 -13.85 -3.77 14.18
C MET A 248 -14.89 -4.33 13.18
N PRO A 249 -16.20 -4.31 13.49
CA PRO A 249 -17.23 -4.87 12.60
C PRO A 249 -17.35 -4.19 11.22
N TRP A 250 -16.84 -2.97 11.10
CA TRP A 250 -16.85 -2.22 9.84
C TRP A 250 -15.68 -2.59 8.92
N ALA A 251 -14.59 -3.14 9.48
CA ALA A 251 -13.40 -3.46 8.72
C ALA A 251 -13.61 -4.79 7.96
N PRO A 252 -13.32 -4.83 6.64
CA PRO A 252 -13.32 -6.07 5.90
C PRO A 252 -12.20 -7.01 6.42
N PRO A 253 -12.33 -8.33 6.22
CA PRO A 253 -11.31 -9.30 6.66
C PRO A 253 -10.00 -9.14 5.87
N SER A 254 -10.09 -8.60 4.65
CA SER A 254 -8.94 -8.29 3.82
C SER A 254 -9.20 -7.07 2.95
N SER A 255 -8.13 -6.39 2.54
CA SER A 255 -8.17 -5.27 1.60
C SER A 255 -7.07 -5.41 0.57
N LEU A 256 -7.46 -5.43 -0.71
CA LEU A 256 -6.53 -5.45 -1.85
C LEU A 256 -6.14 -4.01 -2.21
N LEU A 257 -4.84 -3.75 -2.24
CA LEU A 257 -4.21 -2.59 -2.85
C LEU A 257 -3.59 -3.05 -4.17
N GLN A 258 -4.22 -2.71 -5.28
CA GLN A 258 -3.75 -3.09 -6.61
C GLN A 258 -3.78 -1.87 -7.53
N THR A 259 -2.61 -1.43 -7.97
CA THR A 259 -2.46 -0.31 -8.91
C THR A 259 -1.12 -0.41 -9.62
N GLN A 260 -1.06 0.14 -10.84
CA GLN A 260 0.15 0.17 -11.65
C GLN A 260 0.54 1.61 -11.92
N ALA A 261 1.85 1.83 -12.05
CA ALA A 261 2.44 3.13 -12.32
C ALA A 261 1.97 4.23 -11.35
N LEU A 262 1.82 3.92 -10.06
CA LEU A 262 1.43 4.88 -9.04
C LEU A 262 2.58 5.88 -8.82
N ALA A 263 2.34 7.15 -9.13
CA ALA A 263 3.29 8.21 -8.89
C ALA A 263 3.46 8.49 -7.38
N VAL A 264 4.71 8.61 -6.94
CA VAL A 264 5.06 8.98 -5.57
C VAL A 264 5.27 10.49 -5.48
N SER A 265 4.44 11.15 -4.68
CA SER A 265 4.57 12.58 -4.41
C SER A 265 5.88 12.90 -3.70
N GLY A 266 6.58 13.93 -4.18
CA GLY A 266 7.89 14.35 -3.67
C GLY A 266 9.06 13.88 -4.53
N CYS A 267 8.79 13.11 -5.59
CA CYS A 267 9.58 13.17 -6.81
C CYS A 267 9.11 14.35 -7.69
#